data_AF-A0AAP0P2Q0-F1
#
_entry.id   AF-A0AAP0P2Q0-F1
#
_cell.length_a   1.000
_cell.length_b   1.000
_cell.length_c   1.000
_cell.angle_alpha   90.00
_cell.angle_beta   90.00
_cell.angle_gamma   90.00
#
_symmetry.space_group_name_H-M   'P 1'
#
loop_
_entity.id
_entity.type
_entity.pdbx_description
1 polymer ?
#
loop_
_entity_poly.entity_id
_entity_poly.type
_entity_poly.pdbx_seq_one_letter_code
_entity_poly.pdbx_strand_id
1 'polypeptide(L)'
;MHLYMYTAGHQILISCKVDDEQFETRGIGEVKDGKFKVAISNEIVDNNGQVREECFAQLKSISSDITCPSFDDELEASKEN
;
A
#
# COMPACT_ATOMS: atom_id res chain seq x y z
N MET A 1 -11.52 31.33 13.01
CA MET A 1 -12.19 30.01 12.91
C MET A 1 -11.34 29.14 12.03
N HIS A 2 -10.49 28.29 12.61
CA HIS A 2 -9.64 27.39 11.84
C HIS A 2 -10.39 26.07 11.67
N LEU A 3 -10.94 25.83 10.48
CA LEU A 3 -11.38 24.49 10.11
C LEU A 3 -10.13 23.70 9.71
N TYR A 4 -9.77 22.71 10.52
CA TYR A 4 -8.87 21.66 10.10
C TYR A 4 -9.71 20.56 9.47
N MET A 5 -9.73 20.51 8.14
CA MET A 5 -10.25 19.34 7.42
C MET A 5 -9.21 18.23 7.54
N TYR A 6 -9.50 17.20 8.34
CA TYR A 6 -8.70 15.97 8.37
C TYR A 6 -8.97 15.21 7.08
N THR A 7 -8.01 15.28 6.15
CA THR A 7 -8.02 14.55 4.89
C THR A 7 -8.12 13.06 5.16
N ALA A 8 -8.87 12.36 4.30
CA ALA A 8 -9.07 10.91 4.32
C ALA A 8 -7.84 10.15 4.84
N GLY A 9 -8.03 9.37 5.90
CA GLY A 9 -7.01 8.44 6.36
C GLY A 9 -6.70 7.47 5.22
N HIS A 10 -5.43 7.34 4.86
CA HIS A 10 -4.97 6.31 3.93
C HIS A 10 -4.22 5.25 4.74
N GLN A 11 -4.50 3.98 4.46
CA GLN A 11 -3.78 2.86 5.02
C GLN A 11 -2.88 2.25 3.94
N ILE A 12 -1.72 1.76 4.36
CA ILE A 12 -0.95 0.79 3.58
C ILE A 12 -1.24 -0.60 4.11
N LEU A 13 -1.51 -1.51 3.18
CA LEU A 13 -1.50 -2.95 3.42
C LEU A 13 -0.23 -3.52 2.82
N ILE A 14 0.49 -4.32 3.59
CA ILE A 14 1.59 -5.14 3.06
C ILE A 14 1.03 -6.54 2.85
N SER A 15 0.95 -6.95 1.59
CA SER A 15 0.47 -8.28 1.19
C SER A 15 1.63 -9.09 0.63
N CYS A 16 1.84 -10.28 1.17
CA CYS A 16 2.94 -11.15 0.76
C CYS A 16 2.39 -12.41 0.09
N LYS A 17 3.08 -12.85 -0.95
CA LYS A 17 2.80 -14.07 -1.70
C LYS A 17 3.16 -15.26 -0.84
N VAL A 18 2.16 -16.05 -0.46
CA VAL A 18 2.34 -17.25 0.39
C VAL A 18 2.39 -18.52 -0.47
N ASP A 19 1.67 -18.52 -1.59
CA ASP A 19 1.68 -19.55 -2.64
C ASP A 19 1.52 -18.88 -4.02
N ASP A 20 1.61 -19.64 -5.11
CA ASP A 20 1.70 -19.09 -6.46
C ASP A 20 0.59 -18.11 -6.88
N GLU A 21 -0.59 -18.21 -6.26
CA GLU A 21 -1.76 -17.37 -6.57
C GLU A 21 -2.38 -16.73 -5.31
N GLN A 22 -1.79 -16.92 -4.12
CA GLN A 22 -2.39 -16.48 -2.86
C GLN A 22 -1.53 -15.43 -2.15
N PHE A 23 -2.18 -14.32 -1.80
CA PHE A 23 -1.59 -13.23 -1.03
C PHE A 23 -2.25 -13.11 0.34
N GLU A 24 -1.43 -13.04 1.39
CA GLU A 24 -1.90 -12.74 2.73
C GLU A 24 -1.44 -11.36 3.18
N THR A 25 -2.31 -10.65 3.89
CA THR A 25 -1.93 -9.38 4.51
C THR A 25 -1.06 -9.65 5.74
N ARG A 26 0.21 -9.26 5.67
CA ARG A 26 1.19 -9.41 6.75
C ARG A 26 1.29 -8.18 7.64
N GLY A 27 0.78 -7.03 7.20
CA GLY A 27 0.81 -5.82 8.01
C GLY A 27 -0.08 -4.70 7.48
N ILE A 28 -0.51 -3.83 8.39
CA ILE A 28 -1.32 -2.64 8.10
C ILE A 28 -0.66 -1.45 8.78
N GLY A 29 -0.54 -0.33 8.07
CA GLY A 29 0.00 0.92 8.61
C GLY A 29 -0.79 2.13 8.16
N GLU A 30 -0.79 3.18 8.97
CA GLU A 30 -1.35 4.47 8.60
C GLU A 30 -0.32 5.27 7.78
N VAL A 31 -0.78 5.95 6.74
CA VAL A 31 0.04 6.90 5.97
C VAL A 31 -0.10 8.28 6.59
N LYS A 32 1.04 8.88 6.95
CA LYS A 32 1.15 10.26 7.44
C LYS A 32 2.16 11.00 6.58
N ASP A 33 1.72 12.08 5.94
CA ASP A 33 2.56 12.92 5.07
C ASP A 33 3.31 12.12 3.98
N GLY A 34 2.62 11.16 3.36
CA GLY A 34 3.18 10.27 2.34
C GLY A 34 4.18 9.22 2.85
N LYS A 35 4.40 9.14 4.17
CA LYS A 35 5.27 8.17 4.82
C LYS A 35 4.46 7.17 5.62
N PHE A 36 4.94 5.94 5.71
CA PHE A 36 4.32 4.89 6.51
C PHE A 36 5.39 4.04 7.21
N LYS A 37 5.02 3.47 8.34
CA LYS A 37 5.78 2.43 9.03
C LYS A 37 4.82 1.29 9.33
N VAL A 38 5.21 0.08 8.97
CA VAL A 38 4.41 -1.13 9.20
C VAL A 38 5.26 -2.09 10.02
N ALA A 39 4.73 -2.57 11.14
CA ALA A 39 5.32 -3.68 11.86
C ALA A 39 4.92 -4.97 11.14
N ILE A 40 5.91 -5.79 10.81
CA ILE A 40 5.72 -7.07 10.14
C ILE A 40 6.33 -8.14 11.05
N SER A 41 5.69 -9.30 11.15
CA SER A 41 6.15 -10.38 12.01
C SER A 41 7.52 -10.91 11.60
N ASN A 42 8.36 -11.25 12.58
CA ASN A 42 9.70 -11.81 12.34
C ASN A 42 9.66 -13.20 11.67
N GLU A 43 8.51 -13.86 11.65
CA GLU A 43 8.35 -15.18 11.02
C GLU A 43 8.62 -15.16 9.50
N ILE A 44 8.33 -14.04 8.83
CA ILE A 44 8.56 -13.89 7.39
C ILE A 44 9.93 -13.27 7.07
N VAL A 45 10.72 -12.97 8.10
CA VAL A 45 12.06 -12.38 7.98
C VAL A 45 13.10 -13.48 8.18
N ASP A 46 14.13 -13.49 7.33
CA ASP A 46 15.23 -14.43 7.45
C ASP A 46 16.26 -14.04 8.52
N ASN A 47 17.25 -14.90 8.72
CA ASN A 47 18.31 -14.66 9.71
C ASN A 47 19.22 -13.48 9.33
N ASN A 48 19.11 -12.99 8.09
CA ASN A 48 19.85 -11.85 7.56
C ASN A 48 19.02 -10.55 7.62
N GLY A 49 17.79 -10.61 8.13
CA GLY A 49 16.89 -9.46 8.23
C GLY A 49 16.12 -9.13 6.94
N GLN A 50 16.13 -10.02 5.94
CA GLN A 50 15.42 -9.83 4.67
C GLN A 50 14.09 -10.58 4.68
N VAL A 51 13.09 -10.05 3.97
CA VAL A 51 11.80 -10.73 3.83
C VAL A 51 11.95 -11.91 2.87
N ARG A 52 11.50 -13.10 3.30
CA ARG A 52 11.60 -14.36 2.52
C ARG A 52 10.56 -14.46 1.43
N GLU A 53 9.42 -13.82 1.64
CA GLU A 53 8.26 -13.83 0.75
C GLU A 53 8.30 -12.62 -0.19
N GLU A 54 7.71 -12.75 -1.37
CA GLU A 54 7.52 -11.61 -2.27
C GLU A 54 6.35 -10.75 -1.76
N CYS A 55 6.61 -9.51 -1.35
CA CYS A 55 5.62 -8.63 -0.74
C CYS A 55 5.37 -7.37 -1.54
N PHE A 56 4.11 -6.93 -1.53
CA PHE A 56 3.62 -5.74 -2.22
C PHE A 56 2.93 -4.80 -1.22
N ALA A 57 3.14 -3.50 -1.42
CA ALA A 57 2.46 -2.46 -0.65
C ALA A 57 1.25 -1.93 -1.44
N GLN A 58 0.08 -1.98 -0.84
CA GLN A 58 -1.17 -1.49 -1.44
C GLN A 58 -1.72 -0.32 -0.63
N LEU A 59 -1.93 0.81 -1.29
CA LEU A 59 -2.58 1.97 -0.69
C LEU A 59 -4.11 1.74 -0.69
N LYS A 60 -4.70 1.70 0.50
CA LYS A 60 -6.15 1.60 0.70
C LYS A 60 -6.68 2.89 1.31
N SER A 61 -7.55 3.55 0.58
CA SER A 61 -8.33 4.69 1.08
C SER A 61 -9.37 4.20 2.08
N ILE A 62 -9.42 4.79 3.28
CA ILE A 62 -10.42 4.43 4.31
C ILE A 62 -11.79 5.09 4.00
N SER A 63 -11.81 6.09 3.12
CA SER A 63 -13.03 6.78 2.68
C SER A 63 -13.63 6.10 1.45
N SER A 64 -14.78 5.44 1.63
CA SER A 64 -15.58 4.81 0.57
C SER A 64 -16.13 5.79 -0.46
N ASP A 65 -16.17 7.09 -0.15
CA ASP A 65 -16.84 8.13 -0.94
C ASP A 65 -15.88 9.02 -1.76
N ILE A 66 -14.57 8.71 -1.76
CA ILE A 66 -13.59 9.45 -2.58
C ILE A 66 -12.94 8.47 -3.56
N THR A 67 -13.60 8.26 -4.69
CA THR A 67 -12.98 7.64 -5.87
C THR A 67 -11.86 8.55 -6.34
N CYS A 68 -10.62 8.05 -6.42
CA CYS A 68 -9.57 8.76 -7.15
C CYS A 68 -10.10 9.02 -8.57
N PRO A 69 -9.98 10.23 -9.13
CA PRO A 69 -10.36 10.45 -10.52
C PRO A 69 -9.57 9.45 -11.38
N SER A 70 -10.27 8.47 -11.95
CA SER A 70 -9.67 7.60 -12.95
C SER A 70 -9.32 8.50 -14.13
N PHE A 71 -8.03 8.70 -14.37
CA PHE A 71 -7.57 9.19 -15.65
C PHE A 71 -7.66 8.00 -16.63
N ASP A 72 -8.88 7.64 -17.02
CA ASP A 72 -9.16 6.65 -18.07
C ASP A 72 -8.88 7.23 -19.48
N ASP A 73 -8.53 8.52 -19.57
CA ASP A 73 -7.99 9.15 -20.77
C ASP A 73 -6.55 9.60 -20.48
N GLU A 74 -5.61 9.10 -21.29
CA GLU A 74 -4.18 9.48 -21.34
C GLU A 74 -3.18 8.65 -20.50
N LEU A 75 -3.33 7.31 -20.49
CA LEU A 75 -2.16 6.43 -20.51
C LEU A 75 -1.64 6.31 -21.95
N GLU A 76 -1.03 7.37 -22.47
CA GLU A 76 -0.14 7.26 -23.63
C GLU A 76 1.10 6.48 -23.16
N ALA A 77 1.05 5.16 -23.32
CA ALA A 77 2.22 4.32 -23.20
C ALA A 77 3.26 4.85 -24.19
N SER A 78 4.31 5.48 -23.69
CA SER A 78 5.50 5.81 -24.48
C SER A 78 6.10 4.50 -24.97
N LYS A 79 5.70 4.08 -26.17
CA LYS A 79 6.46 3.11 -26.96
C LYS A 79 7.71 3.84 -27.43
N GLU A 80 8.82 3.54 -26.79
CA GLU A 80 10.15 3.91 -27.30
C GLU A 80 10.34 3.18 -28.64
N ASN A 81 10.43 3.98 -29.72
CA ASN A 81 11.02 3.56 -31.00
C ASN A 81 12.12 4.55 -31.37
#